data_AF-A0AAD9LXA0-F1
#
_entry.id   AF-A0AAD9LXA0-F1
#
_cell.length_a   1.000
_cell.length_b   1.000
_cell.length_c   1.000
_cell.angle_alpha   90.00
_cell.angle_beta   90.00
_cell.angle_gamma   90.00
#
_symmetry.space_group_name_H-M   'P 1'
#
loop_
_entity.id
_entity.type
_entity.pdbx_description
1 polymer ?
#
loop_
_entity_poly.entity_id
_entity_poly.type
_entity_poly.pdbx_seq_one_letter_code
_entity_poly.pdbx_strand_id
1 'polypeptide(L)'
;MKTSITKALVITLAATVKVAKACADYSQCRCTMADGSINATITTQACALYHKAAGLDGTSGFGLTPALDDDNVVWCVDGDVDDGKRHTYVDNCKMREFCTQAGATGNDSLCRVKVPQP
;
A
#
# COMPACT_ATOMS: atom_id res chain seq x y z
N MET A 1 -27.37 -58.40 11.12
CA MET A 1 -26.23 -57.71 10.49
C MET A 1 -26.14 -56.32 11.11
N LYS A 2 -25.04 -56.01 11.81
CA LYS A 2 -24.76 -54.69 12.37
C LYS A 2 -23.85 -53.97 11.38
N THR A 3 -24.33 -52.91 10.74
CA THR A 3 -23.46 -52.04 9.93
C THR A 3 -23.47 -50.67 10.57
N SER A 4 -22.35 -50.38 11.21
CA SER A 4 -22.11 -49.17 11.98
C SER A 4 -21.84 -47.97 11.07
N ILE A 5 -22.18 -46.80 11.61
CA ILE A 5 -22.08 -45.46 11.07
C ILE A 5 -20.62 -45.12 10.73
N THR A 6 -20.36 -44.47 9.60
CA THR A 6 -19.14 -43.67 9.44
C THR A 6 -19.49 -42.34 8.77
N LYS A 7 -19.72 -41.33 9.60
CA LYS A 7 -19.81 -39.92 9.19
C LYS A 7 -18.43 -39.49 8.70
N ALA A 8 -18.29 -39.20 7.41
CA ALA A 8 -17.11 -38.55 6.87
C ALA A 8 -17.16 -37.05 7.24
N LEU A 9 -16.35 -36.66 8.22
CA LEU A 9 -16.11 -35.27 8.57
C LEU A 9 -15.12 -34.70 7.55
N VAL A 10 -15.60 -33.95 6.55
CA VAL A 10 -14.75 -33.20 5.63
C VAL A 10 -14.31 -31.92 6.36
N ILE A 11 -13.11 -31.95 6.93
CA ILE A 11 -12.46 -30.75 7.46
C ILE A 11 -11.78 -30.05 6.28
N THR A 12 -12.45 -29.07 5.68
CA THR A 12 -11.85 -28.20 4.68
C THR A 12 -10.92 -27.22 5.40
N LEU A 13 -9.64 -27.57 5.50
CA LEU A 13 -8.60 -26.69 6.04
C LEU A 13 -8.29 -25.62 4.97
N ALA A 14 -9.07 -24.53 4.93
CA ALA A 14 -8.70 -23.32 4.22
C ALA A 14 -7.56 -22.65 4.99
N ALA A 15 -6.34 -23.16 4.81
CA ALA A 15 -5.14 -22.50 5.25
C ALA A 15 -5.04 -21.17 4.47
N THR A 16 -5.52 -20.10 5.08
CA THR A 16 -5.24 -18.74 4.63
C THR A 16 -3.74 -18.53 4.83
N VAL A 17 -2.96 -18.80 3.79
CA VAL A 17 -1.56 -18.40 3.75
C VAL A 17 -1.59 -16.88 3.83
N LYS A 18 -1.40 -16.33 5.03
CA LYS A 18 -1.06 -14.91 5.19
C LYS A 18 0.32 -14.80 4.54
N VAL A 19 0.34 -14.55 3.23
CA VAL A 19 1.55 -14.16 2.54
C VAL A 19 1.93 -12.84 3.20
N ALA A 20 2.86 -12.91 4.16
CA ALA A 20 3.43 -11.72 4.76
C ALA A 20 4.13 -10.99 3.62
N LYS A 21 3.42 -10.03 3.00
CA LYS A 21 4.05 -9.16 2.03
C LYS A 21 5.08 -8.37 2.82
N ALA A 22 6.35 -8.70 2.62
CA ALA A 22 7.44 -8.04 3.30
C ALA A 22 7.32 -6.53 3.07
N CYS A 23 7.13 -5.79 4.17
CA CYS A 23 7.08 -4.34 4.13
C CYS A 23 8.48 -3.82 3.80
N ALA A 24 8.54 -2.78 2.98
CA ALA A 24 9.77 -2.10 2.66
C ALA A 24 9.46 -0.68 2.21
N ASP A 25 10.48 0.17 2.27
CA ASP A 25 10.44 1.52 1.76
C ASP A 25 10.77 1.55 0.27
N TYR A 26 10.04 2.42 -0.41
CA TYR A 26 10.17 2.71 -1.82
C TYR A 26 10.18 4.21 -2.02
N SER A 27 10.78 4.63 -3.13
CA SER A 27 10.67 6.03 -3.54
C SER A 27 9.28 6.35 -4.05
N GLN A 28 8.57 5.38 -4.62
CA GLN A 28 7.26 5.66 -5.23
C GLN A 28 6.30 4.49 -5.09
N CYS A 29 5.06 4.77 -4.69
CA CYS A 29 3.97 3.79 -4.68
C CYS A 29 2.64 4.38 -5.18
N ARG A 30 1.74 3.54 -5.65
CA ARG A 30 0.38 3.93 -6.05
C ARG A 30 -0.64 2.82 -5.83
N CYS A 31 -1.92 3.20 -5.83
CA CYS A 31 -3.00 2.26 -5.56
C CYS A 31 -3.40 1.48 -6.82
N THR A 32 -3.73 0.20 -6.63
CA THR A 32 -4.29 -0.66 -7.69
C THR A 32 -5.73 -1.03 -7.38
N MET A 33 -6.53 -1.24 -8.42
CA MET A 33 -7.87 -1.82 -8.34
C MET A 33 -7.82 -3.34 -8.48
N ALA A 34 -8.93 -4.02 -8.23
CA ALA A 34 -9.02 -5.49 -8.31
C ALA A 34 -8.66 -6.05 -9.70
N ASP A 35 -8.89 -5.29 -10.77
CA ASP A 35 -8.51 -5.64 -12.16
C ASP A 35 -7.05 -5.30 -12.49
N GLY A 36 -6.28 -4.79 -11.52
CA GLY A 36 -4.90 -4.35 -11.69
C GLY A 36 -4.76 -2.94 -12.28
N SER A 37 -5.87 -2.27 -12.63
CA SER A 37 -5.82 -0.89 -13.13
C SER A 37 -5.36 0.08 -12.04
N ILE A 38 -4.77 1.19 -12.49
CA ILE A 38 -4.32 2.28 -11.61
C ILE A 38 -5.44 3.31 -11.48
N ASN A 39 -5.70 3.77 -10.26
CA ASN A 39 -6.65 4.85 -10.00
C ASN A 39 -5.94 6.07 -9.40
N ALA A 40 -5.79 7.12 -10.21
CA ALA A 40 -5.10 8.35 -9.82
C ALA A 40 -5.81 9.07 -8.66
N THR A 41 -7.14 9.16 -8.70
CA THR A 41 -7.93 9.80 -7.64
C THR A 41 -7.73 9.12 -6.29
N ILE A 42 -7.80 7.77 -6.27
CA ILE A 42 -7.58 6.99 -5.05
C ILE A 42 -6.13 7.12 -4.59
N THR A 43 -5.15 7.13 -5.50
CA THR A 43 -3.74 7.33 -5.16
C THR A 43 -3.51 8.69 -4.49
N THR A 44 -4.05 9.77 -5.06
CA THR A 44 -3.98 11.11 -4.46
C THR A 44 -4.59 11.15 -3.06
N GLN A 45 -5.75 10.51 -2.86
CA GLN A 45 -6.39 10.44 -1.54
C GLN A 45 -5.56 9.64 -0.54
N ALA A 46 -5.01 8.50 -0.96
CA ALA A 46 -4.14 7.67 -0.13
C ALA A 46 -2.89 8.43 0.31
N CYS A 47 -2.27 9.23 -0.59
CA CYS A 47 -1.15 10.09 -0.24
C CYS A 47 -1.51 11.13 0.81
N ALA A 48 -2.65 11.82 0.65
CA ALA A 48 -3.10 12.79 1.63
C ALA A 48 -3.34 12.16 3.01
N LEU A 49 -3.96 10.97 3.05
CA LEU A 49 -4.16 10.21 4.29
C LEU A 49 -2.83 9.80 4.93
N TYR A 50 -1.88 9.32 4.13
CA TYR A 50 -0.56 8.91 4.61
C TYR A 50 0.24 10.12 5.13
N HIS A 51 0.31 11.20 4.36
CA HIS A 51 0.95 12.45 4.74
C HIS A 51 0.42 12.96 6.09
N LYS A 52 -0.90 13.00 6.24
CA LYS A 52 -1.55 13.39 7.49
C LYS A 52 -1.23 12.43 8.64
N ALA A 53 -1.31 11.12 8.41
CA ALA A 53 -1.00 10.11 9.42
C ALA A 53 0.47 10.13 9.87
N ALA A 54 1.37 10.61 9.01
CA ALA A 54 2.78 10.85 9.30
C ALA A 54 3.04 12.19 10.01
N GLY A 55 2.00 12.98 10.32
CA GLY A 55 2.12 14.25 11.02
C GLY A 55 2.79 15.34 10.17
N LEU A 56 2.64 15.26 8.84
CA LEU A 56 3.29 16.19 7.91
C LEU A 56 2.43 17.41 7.54
N ASP A 57 1.19 17.48 8.02
CA ASP A 57 0.30 18.62 7.75
C ASP A 57 0.98 19.93 8.20
N GLY A 58 1.18 20.84 7.25
CA GLY A 58 1.81 22.14 7.49
C GLY A 58 3.35 22.12 7.47
N THR A 59 3.98 20.98 7.18
CA THR A 59 5.42 20.92 6.88
C THR A 59 5.70 21.47 5.47
N SER A 60 6.87 22.08 5.29
CA SER A 60 7.37 22.40 3.95
C SER A 60 7.96 21.14 3.30
N GLY A 61 7.83 20.99 1.98
CA GLY A 61 8.40 19.86 1.23
C GLY A 61 7.38 19.08 0.42
N PHE A 62 7.79 17.91 -0.09
CA PHE A 62 7.00 17.07 -1.00
C PHE A 62 6.93 15.58 -0.58
N GLY A 63 7.47 15.23 0.58
CA GLY A 63 7.39 13.86 1.11
C GLY A 63 5.94 13.37 1.29
N LEU A 64 5.65 12.15 0.82
CA LEU A 64 4.33 11.51 0.85
C LEU A 64 3.23 12.30 0.13
N THR A 65 3.60 13.15 -0.83
CA THR A 65 2.63 13.91 -1.64
C THR A 65 2.41 13.23 -3.00
N PRO A 66 1.28 13.51 -3.69
CA PRO A 66 1.09 13.06 -5.06
C PRO A 66 2.01 13.81 -6.03
N ALA A 67 2.71 13.09 -6.89
CA ALA A 67 3.48 13.64 -8.01
C ALA A 67 3.18 12.87 -9.30
N LEU A 68 3.34 13.56 -10.43
CA LEU A 68 3.26 12.95 -11.77
C LEU A 68 4.66 12.50 -12.20
N ASP A 69 4.73 11.37 -12.91
CA ASP A 69 5.90 11.03 -13.71
C ASP A 69 5.78 11.55 -15.15
N ASP A 70 6.81 11.29 -15.97
CA ASP A 70 6.88 11.74 -17.36
C ASP A 70 5.72 11.21 -18.23
N ASP A 71 5.08 10.12 -17.81
CA ASP A 71 3.92 9.51 -18.46
C ASP A 71 2.58 10.08 -17.95
N ASN A 72 2.61 11.14 -17.13
CA ASN A 72 1.46 11.74 -16.46
C ASN A 72 0.70 10.78 -15.54
N VAL A 73 1.41 9.82 -14.92
CA VAL A 73 0.79 8.92 -13.95
C VAL A 73 1.05 9.40 -12.53
N VAL A 74 0.01 9.37 -11.69
CA VAL A 74 0.09 9.78 -10.28
C VAL A 74 0.76 8.72 -9.42
N TRP A 75 1.71 9.16 -8.60
CA TRP A 75 2.42 8.39 -7.60
C TRP A 75 2.41 9.12 -6.26
N CYS A 76 2.39 8.36 -5.17
CA CYS A 76 2.92 8.82 -3.90
C CYS A 76 4.43 8.75 -3.94
N VAL A 77 5.11 9.85 -3.61
CA VAL A 77 6.57 9.92 -3.69
C VAL A 77 7.21 10.10 -2.32
N ASP A 78 8.42 9.57 -2.20
CA ASP A 78 9.36 9.95 -1.16
C ASP A 78 9.77 11.42 -1.33
N GLY A 79 10.42 11.95 -0.30
CA GLY A 79 10.86 13.31 -0.38
C GLY A 79 11.24 13.92 0.94
N ASP A 80 11.93 15.03 0.79
CA ASP A 80 12.34 15.87 1.89
C ASP A 80 11.14 16.68 2.42
N VAL A 81 11.12 16.82 3.74
CA VAL A 81 10.19 17.63 4.51
C VAL A 81 10.96 18.49 5.53
N ASP A 82 10.29 19.47 6.10
CA ASP A 82 10.86 20.39 7.11
C ASP A 82 12.11 21.13 6.59
N ASP A 83 12.02 21.67 5.37
CA ASP A 83 13.13 22.34 4.66
C ASP A 83 14.38 21.45 4.48
N GLY A 84 14.19 20.16 4.23
CA GLY A 84 15.31 19.23 4.01
C GLY A 84 15.90 18.61 5.27
N LYS A 85 15.31 18.85 6.45
CA LYS A 85 15.79 18.28 7.72
C LYS A 85 15.45 16.80 7.89
N ARG A 86 14.48 16.30 7.13
CA ARG A 86 14.01 14.92 7.22
C ARG A 86 13.59 14.43 5.85
N HIS A 87 14.01 13.21 5.53
CA HIS A 87 13.53 12.51 4.35
C HIS A 87 12.47 11.48 4.76
N THR A 88 11.40 11.39 3.99
CA THR A 88 10.33 10.40 4.19
C THR A 88 10.31 9.45 3.01
N TYR A 89 10.14 8.16 3.29
CA TYR A 89 9.97 7.14 2.26
C TYR A 89 8.55 6.58 2.26
N VAL A 90 8.16 5.97 1.14
CA VAL A 90 6.85 5.35 1.00
C VAL A 90 6.94 3.88 1.38
N ASP A 91 6.45 3.53 2.57
CA ASP A 91 6.32 2.13 3.00
C ASP A 91 5.14 1.48 2.25
N ASN A 92 5.40 0.37 1.56
CA ASN A 92 4.38 -0.30 0.74
C ASN A 92 3.21 -0.90 1.55
N CYS A 93 3.42 -1.26 2.81
CA CYS A 93 2.38 -1.76 3.71
C CYS A 93 1.47 -0.62 4.18
N LYS A 94 2.04 0.50 4.63
CA LYS A 94 1.26 1.70 4.96
C LYS A 94 0.52 2.22 3.74
N MET A 95 1.18 2.29 2.59
CA MET A 95 0.53 2.73 1.35
C MET A 95 -0.67 1.84 1.02
N ARG A 96 -0.56 0.53 1.18
CA ARG A 96 -1.67 -0.40 0.96
C ARG A 96 -2.83 -0.17 1.93
N GLU A 97 -2.55 0.07 3.21
CA GLU A 97 -3.58 0.41 4.19
C GLU A 97 -4.33 1.68 3.78
N PHE A 98 -3.62 2.74 3.39
CA PHE A 98 -4.24 3.99 2.94
C PHE A 98 -4.93 3.85 1.59
N CYS A 99 -4.44 3.00 0.68
CA CYS A 99 -5.15 2.66 -0.55
C CYS A 99 -6.49 2.01 -0.25
N THR A 100 -6.53 1.00 0.64
CA THR A 100 -7.79 0.37 1.06
C THR A 100 -8.72 1.38 1.73
N GLN A 101 -8.18 2.25 2.59
CA GLN A 101 -8.97 3.31 3.24
C GLN A 101 -9.56 4.30 2.24
N ALA A 102 -8.84 4.61 1.15
CA ALA A 102 -9.30 5.47 0.05
C ALA A 102 -10.22 4.76 -0.96
N GLY A 103 -10.52 3.46 -0.77
CA GLY A 103 -11.46 2.69 -1.59
C GLY A 103 -10.82 1.87 -2.71
N ALA A 104 -9.49 1.67 -2.69
CA ALA A 104 -8.84 0.71 -3.59
C ALA A 104 -9.34 -0.72 -3.33
N THR A 105 -9.62 -1.45 -4.40
CA THR A 105 -10.06 -2.86 -4.32
C THR A 105 -8.95 -3.85 -4.67
N GLY A 106 -7.77 -3.37 -5.08
CA GLY A 106 -6.60 -4.19 -5.30
C GLY A 106 -6.01 -4.71 -4.00
N ASN A 107 -5.39 -5.89 -4.06
CA ASN A 107 -4.77 -6.53 -2.90
C ASN A 107 -3.42 -5.90 -2.49
N ASP A 108 -2.89 -4.94 -3.27
CA ASP A 108 -1.62 -4.28 -2.99
C ASP A 108 -1.53 -2.84 -3.49
N SER A 109 -0.50 -2.15 -3.00
CA SER A 109 0.09 -1.01 -3.71
C SER A 109 1.09 -1.50 -4.77
N LEU A 110 1.19 -0.78 -5.88
CA LEU A 110 2.27 -0.97 -6.85
C LEU A 110 3.37 0.03 -6.49
N CYS A 111 4.54 -0.48 -6.12
CA CYS A 111 5.69 0.33 -5.76
C CYS A 111 6.87 0.11 -6.71
N ARG A 112 7.69 1.15 -6.90
CA ARG A 112 8.93 1.09 -7.68
C ARG A 112 10.07 1.78 -6.93
N VAL A 113 11.30 1.41 -7.31
CA VAL A 113 12.54 1.92 -6.70
C VAL A 113 12.58 1.60 -5.21
N LYS A 114 12.92 0.35 -4.89
CA LYS A 114 13.08 -0.09 -3.50
C LYS A 114 14.28 0.62 -2.89
N VAL A 115 14.08 1.24 -1.74
CA VAL A 115 15.16 1.93 -1.02
C VAL A 115 15.83 0.94 -0.07
N PRO A 116 17.17 0.80 -0.10
CA PRO A 116 17.88 0.02 0.91
C PRO A 116 17.62 0.66 2.29
N GLN A 117 16.98 -0.11 3.18
CA GLN A 117 16.93 0.27 4.59
C GLN A 117 18.35 0.16 5.16
N PRO A 118 18.87 1.19 5.86
CA PRO A 118 20.18 1.13 6.51
C PRO A 118 20.25 0.05 7.60
#